data_AF-A0A0Q9TQF1-F1
#
_entry.id   AF-A0A0Q9TQF1-F1
#
_cell.length_a   1.000
_cell.length_b   1.000
_cell.length_c   1.000
_cell.angle_alpha   90.00
_cell.angle_beta   90.00
_cell.angle_gamma   90.00
#
_symmetry.space_group_name_H-M   'P 1'
#
loop_
_entity.id
_entity.type
_entity.pdbx_description
1 polymer ?
#
loop_
_entity_poly.entity_id
_entity_poly.type
_entity_poly.pdbx_seq_one_letter_code
_entity_poly.pdbx_strand_id
1 'polypeptide(L)'
;MNNLLTKIIGDKKEWKAMEARARTLPRDYRVVYGEMKSYMWRFTSGDGMDVVAVLKDVLELFETSAAEGRHVLDVTGSDVAAFCDERLRGVTTYADTWRSTLNREVAAQVCAKVAE
;
A
#
# COMPACT_ATOMS: atom_id res chain seq x y z
N MET A 1 22.67 -0.50 -20.23
CA MET A 1 21.60 -1.49 -19.94
C MET A 1 22.00 -2.29 -18.71
N ASN A 2 21.54 -1.93 -17.50
CA ASN A 2 21.64 -2.75 -16.25
C ASN A 2 20.76 -2.22 -15.09
N ASN A 3 19.82 -1.29 -15.35
CA ASN A 3 19.10 -0.56 -14.29
C ASN A 3 17.93 -1.34 -13.69
N LEU A 4 17.34 -2.29 -14.44
CA LEU A 4 16.21 -3.08 -13.95
C LEU A 4 16.63 -4.13 -12.92
N LEU A 5 17.74 -4.84 -13.17
CA LEU A 5 18.25 -5.86 -12.23
C LEU A 5 18.72 -5.23 -10.92
N THR A 6 19.41 -4.10 -10.98
CA THR A 6 19.87 -3.37 -9.79
C THR A 6 18.71 -2.81 -8.98
N LYS A 7 17.66 -2.28 -9.64
CA LYS A 7 16.43 -1.85 -8.98
C LYS A 7 15.72 -3.01 -8.27
N ILE A 8 15.47 -4.13 -8.95
CA ILE A 8 14.82 -5.32 -8.37
C ILE A 8 15.60 -5.86 -7.15
N ILE A 9 16.94 -5.89 -7.23
CA ILE A 9 17.78 -6.33 -6.13
C ILE A 9 17.69 -5.35 -4.94
N GLY A 10 17.66 -4.04 -5.23
CA GLY A 10 17.43 -2.98 -4.23
C GLY A 10 16.09 -3.14 -3.52
N ASP A 11 15.00 -3.21 -4.28
CA ASP A 11 13.63 -3.33 -3.76
C ASP A 11 13.49 -4.58 -2.87
N LYS A 12 14.08 -5.71 -3.28
CA LYS A 12 14.09 -6.95 -2.50
C LYS A 12 14.89 -6.82 -1.20
N LYS A 13 16.00 -6.08 -1.21
CA LYS A 13 16.82 -5.84 -0.02
C LYS A 13 16.08 -4.94 0.97
N GLU A 14 15.45 -3.88 0.48
CA GLU A 14 14.64 -2.97 1.30
C GLU A 14 13.45 -3.70 1.92
N TRP A 15 12.71 -4.49 1.13
CA TRP A 15 11.61 -5.30 1.63
C TRP A 15 12.05 -6.24 2.77
N LYS A 16 13.18 -6.93 2.60
CA LYS A 16 13.73 -7.79 3.66
C LYS A 16 14.08 -7.02 4.93
N ALA A 17 14.62 -5.82 4.80
CA ALA A 17 14.95 -4.97 5.95
C ALA A 17 13.67 -4.50 6.67
N MET A 18 12.63 -4.11 5.92
CA MET A 18 11.32 -3.78 6.47
C MET A 18 10.71 -4.95 7.22
N GLU A 19 10.72 -6.16 6.65
CA GLU A 19 10.17 -7.35 7.32
C GLU A 19 10.98 -7.74 8.57
N ALA A 20 12.30 -7.53 8.57
CA ALA A 20 13.13 -7.75 9.75
C ALA A 20 12.79 -6.76 10.88
N ARG A 21 12.62 -5.48 10.55
CA ARG A 21 12.15 -4.43 11.46
C ARG A 21 10.76 -4.72 12.01
N ALA A 22 9.81 -5.10 11.15
CA ALA A 22 8.47 -5.46 11.60
C ALA A 22 8.49 -6.63 12.60
N ARG A 23 9.41 -7.59 12.44
CA ARG A 23 9.52 -8.74 13.36
C ARG A 23 10.04 -8.38 14.75
N THR A 24 10.70 -7.25 14.95
CA THR A 24 11.17 -6.81 16.28
C THR A 24 10.08 -6.10 17.08
N LEU A 25 8.96 -5.72 16.45
CA LEU A 25 7.84 -5.07 17.12
C LEU A 25 7.16 -5.99 18.15
N PRO A 26 6.48 -5.41 19.16
CA PRO A 26 5.62 -6.16 20.07
C PRO A 26 4.59 -7.00 19.32
N ARG A 27 4.11 -8.08 19.96
CA ARG A 27 3.23 -9.07 19.32
C ARG A 27 2.02 -8.44 18.66
N ASP A 28 1.36 -7.50 19.32
CA ASP A 28 0.10 -6.92 18.84
C ASP A 28 0.31 -6.04 17.61
N TYR A 29 1.40 -5.26 17.60
CA TYR A 29 1.85 -4.52 16.43
C TYR A 29 2.16 -5.43 15.24
N ARG A 30 2.81 -6.58 15.48
CA ARG A 30 3.09 -7.57 14.42
C ARG A 30 1.83 -8.16 13.82
N VAL A 31 0.83 -8.47 14.65
CA VAL A 31 -0.46 -9.00 14.20
C VAL A 31 -1.17 -7.96 13.33
N VAL A 32 -1.34 -6.75 13.83
CA VAL A 32 -2.02 -5.67 13.10
C VAL A 32 -1.31 -5.36 11.80
N TYR A 33 0.02 -5.22 11.81
CA TYR A 33 0.80 -4.98 10.60
C TYR A 33 0.65 -6.12 9.57
N GLY A 34 0.58 -7.38 10.02
CA GLY A 34 0.34 -8.53 9.16
C GLY A 34 -1.03 -8.52 8.47
N GLU A 35 -2.08 -8.20 9.22
CA GLU A 35 -3.44 -8.08 8.67
C GLU A 35 -3.58 -6.88 7.74
N MET A 36 -3.00 -5.73 8.11
CA MET A 36 -2.97 -4.54 7.26
C MET A 36 -2.27 -4.80 5.93
N LYS A 37 -1.10 -5.47 5.94
CA LYS A 37 -0.42 -5.90 4.71
C LYS A 37 -1.37 -6.72 3.84
N SER A 38 -1.96 -7.77 4.41
CA SER A 38 -2.89 -8.65 3.68
C SER A 38 -4.09 -7.90 3.11
N TYR A 39 -4.62 -6.91 3.84
CA TYR A 39 -5.71 -6.05 3.38
C TYR A 39 -5.26 -5.17 2.20
N MET A 40 -4.19 -4.39 2.36
CA MET A 40 -3.71 -3.46 1.35
C MET A 40 -3.30 -4.18 0.04
N TRP A 41 -2.70 -5.36 0.12
CA TRP A 41 -2.35 -6.17 -1.05
C TRP A 41 -3.54 -6.55 -1.94
N ARG A 42 -4.77 -6.53 -1.41
CA ARG A 42 -5.99 -6.78 -2.21
C ARG A 42 -6.36 -5.61 -3.12
N PHE A 43 -5.90 -4.40 -2.82
CA PHE A 43 -6.21 -3.17 -3.57
C PHE A 43 -5.06 -2.72 -4.47
N THR A 44 -3.90 -3.38 -4.36
CA THR A 44 -2.71 -3.08 -5.15
C THR A 44 -3.00 -3.20 -6.64
N SER A 45 -2.52 -2.23 -7.42
CA SER A 45 -2.41 -2.31 -8.87
C SER A 45 -0.96 -2.14 -9.33
N GLY A 46 -0.65 -2.56 -10.55
CA GLY A 46 0.69 -2.41 -11.11
C GLY A 46 1.74 -3.29 -10.42
N ASP A 47 2.92 -2.71 -10.16
CA ASP A 47 4.07 -3.41 -9.55
C ASP A 47 4.06 -3.44 -8.01
N GLY A 48 3.08 -2.76 -7.40
CA GLY A 48 2.86 -2.74 -5.95
C GLY A 48 3.81 -1.86 -5.14
N MET A 49 4.67 -1.08 -5.79
CA MET A 49 5.62 -0.22 -5.09
C MET A 49 4.95 0.89 -4.26
N ASP A 50 3.80 1.39 -4.69
CA ASP A 50 3.05 2.39 -3.94
C ASP A 50 2.53 1.83 -2.60
N VAL A 51 2.07 0.57 -2.60
CA VAL A 51 1.63 -0.11 -1.37
C VAL A 51 2.83 -0.40 -0.46
N VAL A 52 3.98 -0.75 -1.02
CA VAL A 52 5.22 -0.91 -0.25
C VAL A 52 5.62 0.41 0.43
N ALA A 53 5.50 1.54 -0.26
CA ALA A 53 5.77 2.86 0.32
C ALA A 53 4.83 3.17 1.50
N VAL A 54 3.51 2.94 1.35
CA VAL A 54 2.55 3.12 2.45
C VAL A 54 2.87 2.21 3.64
N LEU A 55 3.23 0.95 3.38
CA LEU A 55 3.60 0.01 4.44
C LEU A 55 4.86 0.43 5.18
N LYS A 56 5.82 1.07 4.50
CA LYS A 56 7.02 1.65 5.12
C LYS A 56 6.66 2.77 6.08
N ASP A 57 5.80 3.70 5.67
CA ASP A 57 5.37 4.80 6.52
C ASP A 57 4.59 4.30 7.76
N VAL A 58 3.74 3.29 7.58
CA VAL A 58 3.05 2.62 8.69
C VAL A 58 4.04 1.96 9.65
N LEU A 59 5.06 1.29 9.12
CA LEU A 59 6.07 0.62 9.94
C LEU A 59 6.85 1.64 10.80
N GLU A 60 7.24 2.78 10.23
CA GLU A 60 7.94 3.86 10.95
C GLU A 60 7.06 4.46 12.07
N LEU A 61 5.76 4.65 11.80
CA LEU A 61 4.79 5.07 12.81
C LEU A 61 4.67 4.03 13.94
N PHE A 62 4.64 2.74 13.60
CA PHE A 62 4.51 1.65 14.57
C PHE A 62 5.74 1.51 15.46
N GLU A 63 6.94 1.67 14.91
CA GLU A 63 8.17 1.68 15.69
C GLU A 63 8.20 2.82 16.70
N THR A 64 7.83 4.02 16.27
CA THR A 64 7.76 5.20 17.14
C THR A 64 6.72 4.99 18.24
N SER A 65 5.51 4.55 17.88
CA SER A 65 4.43 4.34 18.84
C SER A 65 4.72 3.21 19.84
N ALA A 66 5.38 2.15 19.38
CA ALA A 66 5.82 1.05 20.24
C ALA A 66 6.92 1.50 21.21
N ALA A 67 7.86 2.36 20.78
CA ALA A 67 8.86 2.95 21.64
C ALA A 67 8.26 3.88 22.71
N GLU A 68 7.15 4.55 22.39
CA GLU A 68 6.35 5.35 23.33
C GLU A 68 5.46 4.51 24.26
N GLY A 69 5.40 3.19 24.07
CA GLY A 69 4.57 2.28 24.87
C GLY A 69 3.07 2.39 24.57
N ARG A 70 2.67 2.98 23.44
CA ARG A 70 1.27 3.09 23.03
C ARG A 70 0.72 1.73 22.60
N HIS A 71 -0.55 1.45 22.89
CA HIS A 71 -1.22 0.27 22.37
C HIS A 71 -1.53 0.45 20.87
N VAL A 72 -1.39 -0.61 20.07
CA VAL A 72 -1.52 -0.51 18.60
C VAL A 72 -2.88 0.02 18.15
N LEU A 73 -3.97 -0.35 18.86
CA LEU A 73 -5.31 0.15 18.54
C LEU A 73 -5.52 1.62 18.93
N ASP A 74 -4.68 2.19 19.80
CA ASP A 74 -4.69 3.64 20.06
C ASP A 74 -3.98 4.41 18.93
N VAL A 75 -3.21 3.72 18.09
CA VAL A 75 -2.53 4.28 16.92
C VAL A 75 -3.41 4.15 15.69
N THR A 76 -3.97 2.95 15.47
CA THR A 76 -4.79 2.65 14.29
C THR A 76 -6.25 3.04 14.44
N GLY A 77 -6.75 3.14 15.68
CA GLY A 77 -8.18 3.06 15.97
C GLY A 77 -8.67 1.61 15.95
N SER A 78 -9.91 1.41 16.41
CA SER A 78 -10.60 0.11 16.38
C SER A 78 -11.00 -0.32 14.96
N ASP A 79 -11.18 0.66 14.05
CA ASP A 79 -11.43 0.41 12.63
C ASP A 79 -10.12 0.48 11.82
N VAL A 80 -9.39 -0.64 11.84
CA VAL A 80 -8.11 -0.78 11.13
C VAL A 80 -8.31 -0.69 9.61
N ALA A 81 -9.48 -1.06 9.08
CA ALA A 81 -9.77 -0.96 7.65
C ALA A 81 -9.87 0.50 7.23
N ALA A 82 -10.61 1.33 7.97
CA ALA A 82 -10.70 2.76 7.72
C ALA A 82 -9.31 3.44 7.80
N PHE A 83 -8.46 3.00 8.73
CA PHE A 83 -7.07 3.49 8.83
C PHE A 83 -6.22 3.15 7.59
N CYS A 84 -6.39 1.95 7.02
CA CYS A 84 -5.77 1.55 5.77
C CYS A 84 -6.32 2.36 4.58
N ASP A 85 -7.63 2.49 4.47
CA ASP A 85 -8.31 3.17 3.36
C ASP A 85 -7.93 4.65 3.29
N GLU A 86 -7.83 5.33 4.45
CA GLU A 86 -7.35 6.71 4.53
C GLU A 86 -5.96 6.87 3.92
N ARG A 87 -5.05 5.93 4.23
CA ARG A 87 -3.67 5.95 3.71
C ARG A 87 -3.58 5.60 2.23
N LEU A 88 -4.50 4.75 1.74
CA LEU A 88 -4.56 4.39 0.33
C LEU A 88 -5.23 5.44 -0.55
N ARG A 89 -5.91 6.46 0.01
CA ARG A 89 -6.68 7.45 -0.76
C ARG A 89 -5.86 8.21 -1.81
N GLY A 90 -4.56 8.37 -1.61
CA GLY A 90 -3.63 9.03 -2.55
C GLY A 90 -2.84 8.07 -3.45
N VAL A 91 -3.02 6.76 -3.28
CA VAL A 91 -2.30 5.72 -4.04
C VAL A 91 -3.16 5.25 -5.20
N THR A 92 -2.56 5.04 -6.38
CA THR A 92 -3.29 4.49 -7.53
C THR A 92 -3.69 3.05 -7.25
N THR A 93 -4.97 2.81 -7.00
CA THR A 93 -5.49 1.46 -6.75
C THR A 93 -5.94 0.78 -8.04
N TYR A 94 -6.24 -0.51 -7.94
CA TYR A 94 -6.86 -1.24 -9.05
C TYR A 94 -8.17 -0.60 -9.46
N ALA A 95 -8.99 -0.15 -8.51
CA ALA A 95 -10.24 0.54 -8.82
C ALA A 95 -10.03 1.81 -9.67
N ASP A 96 -8.95 2.56 -9.44
CA ASP A 96 -8.66 3.79 -10.19
C ASP A 96 -8.19 3.50 -11.62
N THR A 97 -7.42 2.42 -11.80
CA THR A 97 -7.02 1.93 -13.13
C THR A 97 -8.24 1.48 -13.95
N TRP A 98 -9.19 0.79 -13.31
CA TRP A 98 -10.42 0.35 -13.97
C TRP A 98 -11.35 1.50 -14.30
N ARG A 99 -11.52 2.46 -13.38
CA ARG A 99 -12.30 3.69 -13.60
C ARG A 99 -11.74 4.49 -14.77
N SER A 100 -10.43 4.72 -14.81
CA SER A 100 -9.79 5.46 -15.91
C SER A 100 -9.91 4.73 -17.26
N THR A 101 -9.76 3.41 -17.26
CA THR A 101 -9.97 2.58 -18.47
C THR A 101 -11.40 2.66 -18.97
N LEU A 102 -12.39 2.48 -18.09
CA LEU A 102 -13.81 2.62 -18.44
C LEU A 102 -14.11 4.00 -19.00
N ASN A 103 -13.68 5.06 -18.33
CA ASN A 103 -13.90 6.44 -18.78
C ASN A 103 -13.30 6.68 -20.17
N ARG A 104 -12.09 6.16 -20.42
CA ARG A 104 -11.43 6.25 -21.74
C ARG A 104 -12.20 5.50 -22.82
N GLU A 105 -12.66 4.29 -22.52
CA GLU A 105 -13.42 3.46 -23.47
C GLU A 105 -14.78 4.07 -23.80
N VAL A 106 -15.51 4.55 -22.80
CA VAL A 106 -16.79 5.25 -23.00
C VAL A 106 -16.57 6.51 -23.84
N ALA A 107 -15.56 7.33 -23.50
CA ALA A 107 -15.25 8.53 -24.28
C ALA A 107 -14.90 8.20 -25.74
N ALA A 108 -14.10 7.15 -25.98
CA ALA A 108 -13.77 6.71 -27.33
C ALA A 108 -15.01 6.27 -28.12
N GLN A 109 -15.92 5.51 -27.51
CA GLN A 109 -17.14 5.03 -28.16
C GLN A 109 -18.14 6.16 -28.44
N VAL A 110 -18.29 7.11 -27.51
CA VAL A 110 -19.19 8.26 -27.69
C VAL A 110 -18.65 9.20 -28.77
N CYS A 111 -17.35 9.53 -28.75
CA CYS A 111 -16.76 10.41 -29.75
C CYS A 111 -16.74 9.77 -31.16
N ALA A 112 -16.55 8.45 -31.28
CA ALA A 112 -16.61 7.77 -32.57
C ALA A 112 -18.01 7.79 -33.22
N LYS A 113 -19.08 7.79 -32.41
CA LYS A 113 -20.47 7.82 -32.89
C LYS A 113 -20.97 9.19 -33.37
N VAL A 114 -20.23 10.28 -33.10
CA VAL A 114 -20.59 11.64 -33.55
C VAL A 114 -20.05 11.94 -34.97
N ALA A 115 -19.22 11.04 -35.52
CA ALA A 115 -18.60 11.18 -36.83
C ALA A 115 -19.29 10.39 -37.96
N GLU A 116 -20.39 9.68 -37.68
CA GLU A 116 -21.28 9.03 -38.66
C GLU A 116 -22.61 9.78 -38.79
#